data_AF-A0A9D6J475-F1
#
_entry.id   AF-A0A9D6J475-F1
#
_cell.length_a   1.000
_cell.length_b   1.000
_cell.length_c   1.000
_cell.angle_alpha   90.00
_cell.angle_beta   90.00
_cell.angle_gamma   90.00
#
_symmetry.space_group_name_H-M   'P 1'
#
loop_
_entity.id
_entity.type
_entity.pdbx_description
1 polymer ?
#
loop_
_entity_poly.entity_id
_entity_poly.type
_entity_poly.pdbx_seq_one_letter_code
_entity_poly.pdbx_strand_id
1 'polypeptide(L)'
;MAKKEGMLVLDCTSHNGFISASYYDVSDPEKPEKCTGGFPGRPWKGEKDKIMAPSSLRSPAETYSVGDHSYQFNGRGGLSWSIPYVTGVLALGWQIAPDFSGEKMRELLFQSAYKNSEGNQFINPPEFIRMVQSEKDGKK
;
A
#
# COMPACT_ATOMS: atom_id res chain seq x y z
N MET A 1 -16.75 7.33 14.11
CA MET A 1 -17.83 6.42 13.74
C MET A 1 -17.23 5.12 13.21
N ALA A 2 -16.59 5.10 12.04
CA ALA A 2 -15.96 3.89 11.44
C ALA A 2 -15.01 3.08 12.35
N LYS A 3 -14.00 3.70 12.97
CA LYS A 3 -13.06 2.97 13.87
C LYS A 3 -13.76 2.29 15.07
N LYS A 4 -14.85 2.90 15.58
CA LYS A 4 -15.61 2.34 16.71
C LYS A 4 -16.41 1.10 16.31
N GLU A 5 -16.66 0.92 15.02
CA GLU A 5 -17.36 -0.23 14.44
C GLU A 5 -16.37 -1.32 13.99
N GLY A 6 -15.08 -1.21 14.35
CA GLY A 6 -14.06 -2.19 13.98
C GLY A 6 -13.55 -2.08 12.55
N MET A 7 -13.96 -1.05 11.81
CA MET A 7 -13.49 -0.80 10.45
C MET A 7 -12.05 -0.25 10.46
N LEU A 8 -11.20 -0.81 9.60
CA LEU A 8 -9.89 -0.23 9.31
C LEU A 8 -10.08 1.07 8.51
N VAL A 9 -9.50 2.15 9.01
CA VAL A 9 -9.52 3.45 8.32
C VAL A 9 -8.16 3.75 7.72
N LEU A 10 -8.14 3.96 6.41
CA LEU A 10 -6.95 4.44 5.69
C LEU A 10 -7.08 5.95 5.49
N ASP A 11 -6.20 6.69 6.15
CA ASP A 11 -6.23 8.15 6.19
C ASP A 11 -5.11 8.73 5.31
N CYS A 12 -5.47 9.69 4.46
CA CYS A 12 -4.54 10.35 3.52
C CYS A 12 -3.84 11.58 4.13
N THR A 13 -4.09 11.90 5.40
CA THR A 13 -3.38 12.96 6.11
C THR A 13 -2.04 12.46 6.62
N SER A 14 -1.07 13.36 6.67
CA SER A 14 0.30 13.08 7.14
C SER A 14 0.39 12.65 8.61
N HIS A 15 -0.65 12.93 9.42
CA HIS A 15 -0.60 12.77 10.87
C HIS A 15 -1.46 11.61 11.41
N ASN A 16 -2.50 11.20 10.68
CA ASN A 16 -3.44 10.18 11.17
C ASN A 16 -3.34 8.85 10.40
N GLY A 17 -2.67 8.84 9.24
CA GLY A 17 -2.50 7.67 8.40
C GLY A 17 -1.21 6.91 8.68
N PHE A 18 -1.24 5.60 8.41
CA PHE A 18 -0.05 4.73 8.47
C PHE A 18 0.56 4.49 7.08
N ILE A 19 0.10 5.19 6.04
CA ILE A 19 0.59 5.02 4.66
C ILE A 19 1.46 6.22 4.31
N SER A 20 2.62 5.94 3.71
CA SER A 20 3.54 6.91 3.11
C SER A 20 3.71 6.60 1.63
N ALA A 21 4.29 7.54 0.89
CA ALA A 21 4.48 7.37 -0.55
C ALA A 21 5.82 6.69 -0.87
N SER A 22 5.81 5.90 -1.94
CA SER A 22 7.00 5.47 -2.67
C SER A 22 6.76 5.54 -4.17
N TYR A 23 7.81 5.24 -4.93
CA TYR A 23 7.75 4.98 -6.36
C TYR A 23 8.71 3.86 -6.73
N TYR A 24 8.35 3.13 -7.78
CA TYR A 24 9.11 2.00 -8.28
C TYR A 24 10.36 2.44 -9.04
N ASP A 25 11.33 1.54 -9.11
CA ASP A 25 12.37 1.59 -10.15
C ASP A 25 11.73 1.18 -11.48
N VAL A 26 11.76 2.07 -12.47
CA VAL A 26 11.14 1.83 -13.78
C VAL A 26 11.80 0.68 -14.55
N SER A 27 13.04 0.34 -14.24
CA SER A 27 13.75 -0.79 -14.86
C SER A 27 13.36 -2.14 -14.25
N ASP A 28 12.74 -2.14 -13.05
CA ASP A 28 12.43 -3.35 -12.30
C ASP A 28 11.28 -3.10 -11.30
N PRO A 29 10.05 -2.85 -11.81
CA PRO A 29 8.93 -2.37 -11.00
C PRO A 29 8.38 -3.41 -10.01
N GLU A 30 8.70 -4.69 -10.21
CA GLU A 30 8.24 -5.81 -9.38
C GLU A 30 9.14 -6.05 -8.15
N LYS A 31 10.19 -5.24 -7.95
CA LYS A 31 11.13 -5.38 -6.84
C LYS A 31 10.96 -4.30 -5.78
N PRO A 32 10.25 -4.59 -4.66
CA PRO A 32 10.11 -3.67 -3.54
C PRO A 32 11.45 -3.15 -3.01
N GLU A 33 12.52 -3.94 -3.11
CA GLU A 33 13.87 -3.58 -2.67
C GLU A 33 14.51 -2.45 -3.49
N LYS A 34 14.01 -2.20 -4.70
CA LYS A 34 14.45 -1.10 -5.57
C LYS A 34 13.55 0.12 -5.48
N CYS A 35 12.45 0.06 -4.71
CA CYS A 35 11.58 1.20 -4.53
C CYS A 35 12.30 2.32 -3.78
N THR A 36 11.97 3.56 -4.14
CA THR A 36 12.44 4.74 -3.43
C THR A 36 11.29 5.34 -2.64
N GLY A 37 11.56 5.69 -1.38
CA GLY A 37 10.62 6.41 -0.53
C GLY A 37 10.40 7.83 -1.02
N GLY A 38 9.15 8.25 -1.07
CA GLY A 38 8.76 9.59 -1.44
C GLY A 38 8.09 9.73 -2.79
N PHE A 39 8.28 10.89 -3.41
CA PHE A 39 7.82 11.19 -4.76
C PHE A 39 9.03 11.35 -5.69
N PRO A 40 8.91 11.08 -7.01
CA PRO A 40 9.97 11.38 -7.96
C PRO A 40 10.47 12.83 -7.82
N GLY A 41 11.79 12.98 -7.67
CA GLY A 41 12.47 14.27 -7.43
C GLY A 41 12.35 14.84 -6.01
N ARG A 42 11.67 14.13 -5.09
CA ARG A 42 11.55 14.49 -3.66
C ARG A 42 11.55 13.23 -2.79
N PRO A 43 12.72 12.57 -2.62
CA PRO A 43 12.82 11.39 -1.77
C PRO A 43 12.74 11.77 -0.29
N TRP A 44 12.26 10.85 0.55
CA TRP A 44 12.33 10.97 2.00
C TRP A 44 12.50 9.62 2.69
N LYS A 45 13.00 9.68 3.93
CA LYS A 45 13.10 8.51 4.80
C LYS A 45 11.76 8.17 5.41
N GLY A 46 11.54 6.88 5.61
CA GLY A 46 10.35 6.32 6.23
C GLY A 46 10.28 6.59 7.71
N GLU A 47 9.05 6.53 8.21
CA GLU A 47 8.73 6.53 9.62
C GLU A 47 8.40 5.09 10.03
N LYS A 48 8.77 4.69 11.26
CA LYS A 48 8.64 3.29 11.73
C LYS A 48 7.18 2.81 11.78
N ASP A 49 6.24 3.71 11.91
CA ASP A 49 4.81 3.47 11.97
C ASP A 49 4.11 3.63 10.61
N LYS A 50 4.87 3.85 9.53
CA LYS A 50 4.36 4.02 8.17
C LYS A 50 4.84 2.94 7.20
N ILE A 51 3.90 2.48 6.37
CA ILE A 51 4.17 1.62 5.23
C ILE A 51 4.29 2.48 3.97
N MET A 52 5.39 2.34 3.24
CA MET A 52 5.58 3.02 1.97
C MET A 52 4.89 2.26 0.85
N ALA A 53 4.00 2.93 0.15
CA ALA A 53 3.24 2.36 -0.95
C ALA A 53 3.31 3.24 -2.22
N PRO A 54 3.31 2.61 -3.41
CA PRO A 54 3.45 3.30 -4.68
C PRO A 54 2.40 4.39 -4.89
N SER A 55 2.89 5.59 -5.25
CA SER A 55 2.06 6.78 -5.50
C SER A 55 2.24 7.36 -6.90
N SER A 56 3.34 7.01 -7.58
CA SER A 56 3.83 7.69 -8.78
C SER A 56 4.29 6.69 -9.83
N LEU A 57 4.56 7.15 -11.05
CA LEU A 57 4.98 6.32 -12.18
C LEU A 57 3.96 5.22 -12.51
N ARG A 58 2.69 5.60 -12.59
CA ARG A 58 1.56 4.66 -12.77
C ARG A 58 0.55 5.16 -13.79
N SER A 59 -0.22 4.22 -14.35
CA SER A 59 -1.28 4.47 -15.34
C SER A 59 -2.67 4.22 -14.75
N PRO A 60 -3.27 5.16 -14.00
CA PRO A 60 -4.67 5.06 -13.60
C PRO A 60 -5.61 5.17 -14.81
N ALA A 61 -6.77 4.52 -14.68
CA ALA A 61 -7.93 4.86 -15.50
C ALA A 61 -8.49 6.21 -15.04
N GLU A 62 -8.97 7.01 -15.98
CA GLU A 62 -9.60 8.30 -15.70
C GLU A 62 -10.80 8.55 -16.64
N THR A 63 -11.67 9.46 -16.21
CA THR A 63 -12.80 9.95 -17.01
C THR A 63 -13.13 11.37 -16.56
N TYR A 64 -13.24 12.29 -17.51
CA TYR A 64 -13.65 13.67 -17.27
C TYR A 64 -15.03 13.97 -17.87
N SER A 65 -15.54 13.09 -18.73
CA SER A 65 -16.85 13.17 -19.36
C SER A 65 -17.49 11.78 -19.41
N VAL A 66 -18.80 11.70 -19.16
CA VAL A 66 -19.53 10.42 -19.18
C VAL A 66 -19.38 9.74 -20.54
N GLY A 67 -18.95 8.48 -20.55
CA GLY A 67 -18.75 7.68 -21.75
C GLY A 67 -17.39 7.87 -22.43
N ASP A 68 -16.55 8.80 -21.95
CA ASP A 68 -15.18 8.98 -22.42
C ASP A 68 -14.20 8.44 -21.36
N HIS A 69 -13.55 7.32 -21.71
CA HIS A 69 -12.68 6.57 -20.82
C HIS A 69 -11.27 6.56 -21.40
N SER A 70 -10.29 6.92 -20.57
CA SER A 70 -8.89 6.91 -20.95
C SER A 70 -8.01 6.34 -19.85
N TYR A 71 -6.74 6.13 -20.20
CA TYR A 71 -5.67 5.85 -19.26
C TYR A 71 -4.62 6.93 -19.42
N GLN A 72 -4.12 7.46 -18.30
CA GLN A 72 -3.06 8.46 -18.30
C GLN A 72 -1.86 7.95 -17.53
N PHE A 73 -0.68 7.93 -18.17
CA PHE A 73 0.56 7.72 -17.43
C PHE A 73 0.94 8.97 -16.66
N ASN A 74 1.08 8.84 -15.34
CA ASN A 74 1.34 9.94 -14.44
C ASN A 74 2.72 9.80 -13.80
N GLY A 75 3.61 10.76 -14.08
CA GLY A 75 4.97 10.80 -13.56
C GLY A 75 5.03 10.93 -12.04
N ARG A 76 4.23 11.85 -11.46
CA ARG A 76 4.19 12.10 -10.01
C ARG A 76 2.76 12.24 -9.52
N GLY A 77 2.37 11.36 -8.60
CA GLY A 77 1.07 11.42 -7.92
C GLY A 77 1.15 12.08 -6.53
N GLY A 78 0.04 12.00 -5.80
CA GLY A 78 -0.05 12.38 -4.38
C GLY A 78 -0.17 11.18 -3.45
N LEU A 79 -0.10 11.40 -2.13
CA LEU A 79 -0.27 10.34 -1.13
C LEU A 79 -1.64 9.63 -1.28
N SER A 80 -2.66 10.36 -1.74
CA SER A 80 -4.00 9.83 -2.01
C SER A 80 -4.00 8.67 -3.00
N TRP A 81 -2.96 8.55 -3.83
CA TRP A 81 -2.86 7.49 -4.83
C TRP A 81 -2.27 6.19 -4.26
N SER A 82 -1.52 6.29 -3.15
CA SER A 82 -1.08 5.13 -2.36
C SER A 82 -2.24 4.48 -1.62
N ILE A 83 -3.24 5.26 -1.19
CA ILE A 83 -4.41 4.76 -0.45
C ILE A 83 -5.14 3.63 -1.20
N PRO A 84 -5.64 3.82 -2.44
CA PRO A 84 -6.34 2.76 -3.15
C PRO A 84 -5.45 1.55 -3.47
N TYR A 85 -4.13 1.75 -3.61
CA TYR A 85 -3.20 0.64 -3.78
C TYR A 85 -3.17 -0.24 -2.52
N VAL A 86 -2.99 0.36 -1.34
CA VAL A 86 -2.99 -0.35 -0.07
C VAL A 86 -4.35 -0.97 0.22
N THR A 87 -5.45 -0.26 -0.07
CA THR A 87 -6.82 -0.81 0.03
C THR A 87 -6.95 -2.09 -0.80
N GLY A 88 -6.47 -2.08 -2.05
CA GLY A 88 -6.52 -3.24 -2.93
C GLY A 88 -5.74 -4.43 -2.38
N VAL A 89 -4.51 -4.20 -1.90
CA VAL A 89 -3.69 -5.27 -1.28
C VAL A 89 -4.38 -5.86 -0.04
N LEU A 90 -4.92 -5.02 0.84
CA LEU A 90 -5.68 -5.48 2.00
C LEU A 90 -6.93 -6.26 1.60
N ALA A 91 -7.66 -5.80 0.57
CA ALA A 91 -8.83 -6.50 0.05
C ALA A 91 -8.50 -7.91 -0.46
N LEU A 92 -7.36 -8.08 -1.16
CA LEU A 92 -6.86 -9.41 -1.55
C LEU A 92 -6.58 -10.30 -0.32
N GLY A 93 -6.05 -9.73 0.76
CA GLY A 93 -5.90 -10.44 2.04
C GLY A 93 -7.25 -10.88 2.61
N TRP A 94 -8.27 -10.01 2.57
CA TRP A 94 -9.61 -10.35 3.09
C TRP A 94 -10.35 -11.38 2.23
N GLN A 95 -10.08 -11.44 0.93
CA GLN A 95 -10.57 -12.54 0.09
C GLN A 95 -10.08 -13.90 0.59
N ILE A 96 -8.86 -13.95 1.15
CA ILE A 96 -8.30 -15.16 1.75
C ILE A 96 -8.89 -15.37 3.14
N ALA A 97 -8.84 -14.37 4.02
CA ALA A 97 -9.25 -14.49 5.42
C ALA A 97 -10.34 -13.45 5.76
N PRO A 98 -11.63 -13.72 5.44
CA PRO A 98 -12.71 -12.74 5.62
C PRO A 98 -12.97 -12.39 7.09
N ASP A 99 -12.64 -13.31 8.01
CA ASP A 99 -12.89 -13.13 9.45
C ASP A 99 -11.74 -12.39 10.18
N PHE A 100 -10.65 -12.03 9.49
CA PHE A 100 -9.56 -11.29 10.10
C PHE A 100 -9.96 -9.82 10.32
N SER A 101 -9.63 -9.29 11.50
CA SER A 101 -9.88 -7.89 11.82
C SER A 101 -8.99 -6.94 11.01
N GLY A 102 -9.41 -5.68 10.91
CA GLY A 102 -8.62 -4.61 10.30
C GLY A 102 -7.23 -4.46 10.90
N GLU A 103 -7.12 -4.53 12.23
CA GLU A 103 -5.82 -4.44 12.91
C GLU A 103 -4.94 -5.65 12.61
N LYS A 104 -5.50 -6.86 12.51
CA LYS A 104 -4.72 -8.05 12.13
C LYS A 104 -4.20 -7.93 10.69
N MET A 105 -5.03 -7.46 9.76
CA MET A 105 -4.58 -7.21 8.39
C MET A 105 -3.47 -6.17 8.33
N ARG A 106 -3.62 -5.07 9.08
CA ARG A 106 -2.59 -4.04 9.20
C ARG A 106 -1.30 -4.60 9.79
N GLU A 107 -1.38 -5.41 10.85
CA GLU A 107 -0.23 -6.06 11.47
C GLU A 107 0.52 -6.93 10.46
N LEU A 108 -0.18 -7.82 9.75
CA LEU A 108 0.40 -8.67 8.72
C LEU A 108 1.00 -7.85 7.57
N LEU A 109 0.39 -6.73 7.19
CA LEU A 109 0.91 -5.81 6.18
C LEU A 109 2.28 -5.25 6.59
N PHE A 110 2.46 -4.86 7.87
CA PHE A 110 3.74 -4.37 8.38
C PHE A 110 4.77 -5.51 8.58
N GLN A 111 4.33 -6.69 8.99
CA GLN A 111 5.22 -7.85 9.17
C GLN A 111 5.80 -8.35 7.84
N SER A 112 5.00 -8.32 6.79
CA SER A 112 5.37 -8.75 5.44
C SER A 112 6.17 -7.72 4.64
N ALA A 113 6.24 -6.47 5.12
CA ALA A 113 6.91 -5.38 4.42
C ALA A 113 8.39 -5.67 4.19
N TYR A 114 8.90 -5.29 3.01
CA TYR A 114 10.34 -5.28 2.77
C TYR A 114 10.98 -4.14 3.57
N LYS A 115 11.99 -4.46 4.38
CA LYS A 115 12.73 -3.50 5.21
C LYS A 115 14.11 -3.28 4.62
N ASN A 116 14.39 -2.06 4.19
CA ASN A 116 15.74 -1.73 3.73
C ASN A 116 16.68 -1.42 4.91
N SER A 117 17.96 -1.23 4.63
CA SER A 117 18.99 -0.90 5.64
C SER A 117 18.76 0.43 6.36
N GLU A 118 17.93 1.32 5.81
CA GLU A 118 17.58 2.61 6.41
C GLU A 118 16.35 2.52 7.34
N GLY A 119 15.72 1.35 7.44
CA GLY A 119 14.50 1.13 8.22
C GLY A 119 13.21 1.55 7.50
N ASN A 120 13.28 1.86 6.21
CA ASN A 120 12.09 2.10 5.38
C ASN A 120 11.35 0.77 5.19
N GLN A 121 10.02 0.81 5.30
CA GLN A 121 9.17 -0.37 5.18
C GLN A 121 8.33 -0.24 3.91
N PHE A 122 8.64 -1.02 2.88
CA PHE A 122 7.95 -1.01 1.60
C PHE A 122 6.91 -2.12 1.56
N ILE A 123 5.71 -1.79 1.09
CA ILE A 123 4.65 -2.78 0.89
C ILE A 123 5.14 -3.91 -0.02
N ASN A 124 4.86 -5.16 0.37
CA ASN A 124 5.26 -6.37 -0.36
C ASN A 124 4.04 -7.28 -0.52
N PRO A 125 3.21 -7.07 -1.56
CA PRO A 125 1.96 -7.81 -1.73
C PRO A 125 2.13 -9.34 -1.79
N PRO A 126 3.11 -9.92 -2.52
CA PRO A 126 3.31 -11.37 -2.52
C PRO A 126 3.56 -11.95 -1.12
N GLU A 127 4.43 -11.32 -0.33
CA GLU A 127 4.72 -11.77 1.04
C GLU A 127 3.53 -11.56 1.98
N PHE A 128 2.79 -10.45 1.83
CA PHE A 128 1.56 -10.21 2.58
C PHE A 128 0.55 -11.33 2.37
N ILE A 129 0.29 -11.68 1.12
CA ILE A 129 -0.64 -12.76 0.75
C ILE A 129 -0.17 -14.11 1.30
N ARG A 130 1.13 -14.42 1.19
CA ARG A 130 1.72 -15.63 1.76
C ARG A 130 1.51 -15.71 3.29
N MET A 131 1.73 -14.61 4.00
CA MET A 131 1.55 -14.54 5.46
C MET A 131 0.08 -14.65 5.87
N VAL A 132 -0.85 -14.00 5.18
CA VAL A 132 -2.29 -14.13 5.44
C VAL A 132 -2.74 -15.59 5.28
N GLN A 133 -2.32 -16.25 4.20
CA GLN A 133 -2.64 -17.66 3.96
C GLN A 133 -2.07 -18.57 5.06
N SER A 134 -0.80 -18.38 5.42
CA SER A 134 -0.13 -19.16 6.49
C SER A 134 -0.84 -19.00 7.83
N GLU A 135 -1.18 -17.77 8.21
CA GLU A 135 -1.90 -17.45 9.46
C GLU A 135 -3.31 -18.04 9.48
N LYS A 136 -4.01 -18.04 8.33
CA LYS A 136 -5.34 -18.65 8.21
C LYS A 136 -5.29 -20.17 8.36
N ASP A 137 -4.32 -20.82 7.72
CA ASP A 137 -4.20 -22.27 7.76
C ASP A 137 -3.70 -22.79 9.11
N GLY A 138 -2.85 -22.03 9.81
CA GLY A 138 -2.43 -22.34 11.18
C GLY A 138 -3.52 -22.17 12.25
N LYS A 139 -4.68 -21.60 11.89
CA LYS A 139 -5.87 -21.48 12.75
C LYS A 139 -6.92 -22.58 12.52
N LYS A 140 -6.74 -23.43 11.52
CA LYS A 140 -7.56 -24.64 11.31
C LYS A 140 -7.01 -25.79 12.14
#